data_AF-A0AA41V3X8-F1
#
_entry.id   AF-A0AA41V3X8-F1
#
_cell.length_a   1.000
_cell.length_b   1.000
_cell.length_c   1.000
_cell.angle_alpha   90.00
_cell.angle_beta   90.00
_cell.angle_gamma   90.00
#
_symmetry.space_group_name_H-M   'P 1'
#
loop_
_entity.id
_entity.type
_entity.pdbx_description
1 polymer ?
#
loop_
_entity_poly.entity_id
_entity_poly.type
_entity_poly.pdbx_seq_one_letter_code
_entity_poly.pdbx_strand_id
1 'polypeptide(L)'
;MIFLRPTPGAKLVMKKWIEELEDQPWSKKAKANDQPGFNWALNKTAGQVDLYLLPQAAFPSGGLYFKNKTWVEETKGKHAIIHNNYIVGFEKKIQRFRDFGLWLVDEHSDESPLGKL
;
A
#
# COMPACT_ATOMS: atom_id res chain seq x y z
N MET A 1 -0.94 -0.51 2.21
CA MET A 1 -0.02 0.35 2.98
C MET A 1 -0.06 -0.11 4.42
N ILE A 2 1.09 -0.25 5.06
CA ILE A 2 1.19 -0.71 6.44
C ILE A 2 2.18 0.21 7.15
N PHE A 3 1.86 0.63 8.36
CA PHE A 3 2.78 1.33 9.25
C PHE A 3 2.97 0.48 10.50
N LEU A 4 4.23 0.19 10.85
CA LEU A 4 4.60 -0.63 12.00
C LEU A 4 5.60 0.13 12.85
N ARG A 5 5.31 0.27 14.15
CA ARG A 5 6.31 0.72 15.12
C ARG A 5 7.18 -0.47 15.55
N PRO A 6 8.49 -0.27 15.81
CA PRO A 6 9.39 -1.35 16.24
C PRO A 6 9.10 -1.78 17.69
N THR A 7 8.02 -2.53 17.89
CA THR A 7 7.52 -3.00 19.18
C THR A 7 7.50 -4.53 19.23
N PRO A 8 7.45 -5.15 20.43
CA PRO A 8 7.28 -6.60 20.54
C PRO A 8 6.04 -7.12 19.80
N GLY A 9 4.93 -6.39 19.85
CA GLY A 9 3.70 -6.74 19.12
C GLY A 9 3.88 -6.72 17.61
N ALA A 10 4.54 -5.69 17.04
CA ALA A 10 4.84 -5.67 15.62
C ALA A 10 5.76 -6.82 15.21
N LYS A 11 6.75 -7.17 16.04
CA LYS A 11 7.63 -8.32 15.80
C LYS A 11 6.84 -9.64 15.80
N LEU A 12 5.85 -9.78 16.68
CA LEU A 12 4.96 -10.93 16.72
C LEU A 12 4.17 -11.07 15.41
N VAL A 13 3.54 -9.98 14.92
CA VAL A 13 2.82 -9.98 13.63
C VAL A 13 3.75 -10.36 12.48
N MET A 14 4.96 -9.78 12.41
CA MET A 14 5.91 -10.07 11.35
C MET A 14 6.36 -11.54 11.35
N LYS A 15 6.59 -12.12 12.53
CA LYS A 15 6.90 -13.56 12.64
C LYS A 15 5.75 -14.42 12.16
N LYS A 16 4.52 -14.11 12.60
CA LYS A 16 3.34 -14.85 12.15
C LYS A 16 3.16 -14.73 10.63
N TRP A 17 3.40 -13.55 10.07
CA TRP A 17 3.33 -13.35 8.62
C TRP A 17 4.35 -14.19 7.86
N ILE A 18 5.58 -14.32 8.37
CA ILE A 18 6.59 -15.23 7.78
C ILE A 18 6.09 -16.67 7.81
N GLU A 19 5.53 -17.14 8.93
CA GLU A 19 4.94 -18.48 9.03
C GLU A 19 3.79 -18.67 8.02
N GLU A 20 2.87 -17.70 7.89
CA GLU A 20 1.78 -17.75 6.90
C GLU A 20 2.27 -17.76 5.44
N LEU A 21 3.46 -17.22 5.19
CA LEU A 21 4.09 -17.33 3.89
C LEU A 21 4.68 -18.73 3.75
N GLU A 22 5.53 -19.18 4.67
CA GLU A 22 6.18 -20.49 4.60
C GLU A 22 5.19 -21.66 4.44
N ASP A 23 4.03 -21.61 5.12
CA ASP A 23 3.00 -22.64 5.09
C ASP A 23 2.16 -22.68 3.79
N GLN A 24 2.26 -21.68 2.91
CA GLN A 24 1.46 -21.67 1.68
C GLN A 24 1.94 -22.74 0.69
N PRO A 25 1.01 -23.48 0.03
CA PRO A 25 1.36 -24.48 -0.97
C PRO A 25 1.85 -23.79 -2.25
N TRP A 26 3.14 -23.44 -2.25
CA TRP A 26 3.78 -22.77 -3.35
C TRP A 26 3.77 -23.64 -4.60
N SER A 27 3.23 -23.11 -5.68
CA SER A 27 3.40 -23.70 -7.01
C SER A 27 3.76 -22.61 -8.00
N LYS A 28 4.40 -22.98 -9.12
CA LYS A 28 4.67 -22.04 -10.22
C LYS A 28 3.39 -21.36 -10.75
N LYS A 29 2.20 -21.93 -10.50
CA LYS A 29 0.88 -21.38 -10.85
C LYS A 29 0.26 -20.52 -9.74
N ALA A 30 0.51 -20.82 -8.47
CA ALA A 30 0.06 -20.05 -7.31
C ALA A 30 1.24 -19.24 -6.78
N LYS A 31 1.41 -18.02 -7.31
CA LYS A 31 2.40 -17.09 -6.78
C LYS A 31 2.04 -16.74 -5.35
N ALA A 32 3.07 -16.66 -4.51
CA ALA A 32 2.95 -16.08 -3.18
C ALA A 32 2.26 -14.72 -3.22
N ASN A 33 1.20 -14.59 -2.43
CA ASN A 33 0.53 -13.32 -2.23
C ASN A 33 0.71 -12.93 -0.76
N ASP A 34 1.46 -11.85 -0.58
CA ASP A 34 1.82 -11.33 0.72
C ASP A 34 0.62 -10.72 1.44
N GLN A 35 -0.34 -10.15 0.71
CA GLN A 35 -1.51 -9.49 1.27
C GLN A 35 -2.48 -10.44 2.00
N PRO A 36 -2.92 -11.60 1.44
CA PRO A 36 -3.68 -12.61 2.19
C PRO A 36 -2.90 -13.17 3.39
N GLY A 37 -1.60 -13.46 3.21
CA GLY A 37 -0.74 -13.94 4.30
C GLY A 37 -0.71 -12.94 5.47
N PHE A 38 -0.60 -11.65 5.17
CA PHE A 38 -0.62 -10.61 6.18
C PHE A 38 -1.97 -10.53 6.90
N ASN A 39 -3.08 -10.63 6.16
CA ASN A 39 -4.42 -10.62 6.74
C ASN A 39 -4.65 -11.82 7.68
N TRP A 40 -4.14 -13.00 7.35
CA TRP A 40 -4.22 -14.17 8.23
C TRP A 40 -3.37 -13.99 9.49
N ALA A 41 -2.16 -13.45 9.35
CA ALA A 41 -1.30 -13.13 10.49
C ALA A 41 -1.96 -12.13 11.45
N LEU A 42 -2.60 -11.08 10.92
CA LEU A 42 -3.38 -10.14 11.73
C LEU A 42 -4.52 -10.82 12.48
N ASN A 43 -5.30 -11.66 11.81
CA ASN A 43 -6.40 -12.39 12.46
C ASN A 43 -5.90 -13.33 13.57
N LYS A 44 -4.79 -14.05 13.34
CA LYS A 44 -4.19 -14.97 14.32
C LYS A 44 -3.53 -14.26 15.51
N THR A 45 -3.22 -12.98 15.38
CA THR A 45 -2.67 -12.14 16.44
C THR A 45 -3.70 -11.15 17.02
N ALA A 46 -4.96 -11.26 16.61
CA ALA A 46 -6.04 -10.41 17.11
C ALA A 46 -6.15 -10.52 18.65
N GLY A 47 -6.28 -9.36 19.32
CA GLY A 47 -6.32 -9.28 20.78
C GLY A 47 -4.94 -9.38 21.47
N GLN A 48 -3.86 -9.69 20.74
CA GLN A 48 -2.49 -9.72 21.27
C GLN A 48 -1.68 -8.48 20.86
N VAL A 49 -2.15 -7.74 19.87
CA VAL A 49 -1.46 -6.57 19.31
C VAL A 49 -2.45 -5.43 19.09
N ASP A 50 -1.95 -4.20 19.21
CA ASP A 50 -2.71 -3.01 18.87
C ASP A 50 -2.79 -2.87 17.34
N LEU A 51 -4.00 -2.89 16.80
CA LEU A 51 -4.27 -2.74 15.38
C LEU A 51 -5.22 -1.56 15.14
N TYR A 52 -4.86 -0.71 14.17
CA TYR A 52 -5.68 0.43 13.75
C TYR A 52 -5.81 0.44 12.24
N LEU A 53 -7.01 0.77 11.75
CA LEU A 53 -7.25 0.94 10.34
C LEU A 53 -6.79 2.33 9.90
N LEU A 54 -5.97 2.37 8.84
CA LEU A 54 -5.62 3.62 8.20
C LEU A 54 -6.87 4.21 7.50
N PRO A 55 -7.18 5.50 7.68
CA PRO A 55 -8.36 6.11 7.07
C PRO A 55 -8.30 6.03 5.54
N GLN A 56 -9.35 5.50 4.92
CA GLN A 56 -9.41 5.33 3.46
C GLN A 56 -9.32 6.66 2.71
N ALA A 57 -9.83 7.75 3.28
CA ALA A 57 -9.70 9.10 2.73
C ALA A 57 -8.24 9.58 2.63
N ALA A 58 -7.37 9.13 3.56
CA ALA A 58 -5.95 9.47 3.56
C ALA A 58 -5.11 8.48 2.75
N PHE A 59 -5.53 7.20 2.69
CA PHE A 59 -4.77 6.12 2.06
C PHE A 59 -5.62 5.32 1.05
N PRO A 60 -6.17 5.95 -0.01
CA PRO A 60 -7.05 5.26 -0.94
C PRO A 60 -6.31 4.22 -1.80
N SER A 61 -7.07 3.19 -2.21
CA SER A 61 -6.64 2.33 -3.32
C SER A 61 -6.78 3.08 -4.64
N GLY A 62 -6.00 2.69 -5.64
CA GLY A 62 -6.09 3.27 -6.98
C GLY A 62 -7.42 2.99 -7.64
N GLY A 63 -8.05 1.86 -7.33
CA GLY A 63 -9.40 1.56 -7.80
C GLY A 63 -10.42 2.59 -7.32
N LEU A 64 -10.30 3.05 -6.07
CA LEU A 64 -11.19 4.07 -5.51
C LEU A 64 -10.86 5.46 -6.06
N TYR A 65 -9.59 5.87 -5.97
CA TYR A 65 -9.15 7.20 -6.37
C TYR A 65 -9.31 7.45 -7.89
N PHE A 66 -8.84 6.54 -8.74
CA PHE A 66 -8.81 6.79 -10.19
C PHE A 66 -10.15 6.53 -10.90
N LYS A 67 -11.13 5.91 -10.24
CA LYS A 67 -12.42 5.54 -10.87
C LYS A 67 -13.63 6.24 -10.26
N ASN A 68 -13.58 6.65 -8.99
CA ASN A 68 -14.73 7.27 -8.31
C ASN A 68 -14.53 8.78 -8.14
N LYS A 69 -14.98 9.56 -9.12
CA LYS A 69 -14.84 11.03 -9.11
C LYS A 69 -15.55 11.70 -7.94
N THR A 70 -16.77 11.27 -7.61
CA THR A 70 -17.54 11.83 -6.50
C THR A 70 -16.80 11.69 -5.18
N TRP A 71 -16.30 10.49 -4.90
CA TRP A 71 -15.55 10.21 -3.67
C TRP A 71 -14.27 11.05 -3.58
N VAL A 72 -13.54 11.23 -4.70
CA VAL A 72 -12.32 12.05 -4.74
C VAL A 72 -12.61 13.51 -4.42
N GLU A 73 -13.70 14.07 -4.95
CA GLU A 73 -14.08 15.46 -4.64
C GLU A 73 -14.50 15.61 -3.17
N GLU A 74 -15.28 14.67 -2.62
CA GLU A 74 -15.69 14.67 -1.20
C GLU A 74 -14.52 14.52 -0.21
N THR A 75 -13.42 13.92 -0.65
CA THR A 75 -12.22 13.66 0.17
C THR A 75 -11.02 14.51 -0.24
N LYS A 76 -11.23 15.52 -1.10
CA LYS A 76 -10.20 16.44 -1.55
C LYS A 76 -9.46 17.09 -0.37
N GLY A 77 -8.13 17.13 -0.47
CA GLY A 77 -7.24 17.65 0.58
C GLY A 77 -6.97 16.68 1.74
N LYS A 78 -7.60 15.50 1.79
CA LYS A 78 -7.35 14.48 2.84
C LYS A 78 -6.32 13.42 2.44
N HIS A 79 -6.06 13.27 1.14
CA HIS A 79 -5.18 12.24 0.59
C HIS A 79 -3.72 12.46 1.00
N ALA A 80 -3.12 11.49 1.70
CA ALA A 80 -1.71 11.49 2.06
C ALA A 80 -0.88 10.60 1.12
N ILE A 81 -1.35 9.38 0.84
CA ILE A 81 -0.69 8.45 -0.09
C ILE A 81 -1.74 7.74 -0.94
N ILE A 82 -1.62 7.83 -2.26
CA ILE A 82 -2.51 7.15 -3.22
C ILE A 82 -1.81 5.91 -3.77
N HIS A 83 -2.43 4.73 -3.62
CA HIS A 83 -1.84 3.49 -4.13
C HIS A 83 -2.11 3.33 -5.64
N ASN A 84 -1.08 3.38 -6.49
CA ASN A 84 -1.23 3.19 -7.93
C ASN A 84 -1.29 1.71 -8.35
N ASN A 85 -2.29 1.01 -7.85
CA ASN A 85 -2.57 -0.39 -8.17
C ASN A 85 -3.60 -0.55 -9.31
N TYR A 86 -3.88 -1.81 -9.67
CA TYR A 86 -4.70 -2.19 -10.83
C TYR A 86 -4.14 -1.70 -12.18
N ILE A 87 -2.81 -1.61 -12.27
CA ILE A 87 -2.06 -1.23 -13.47
C ILE A 87 -0.70 -1.93 -13.45
N VAL A 88 -0.25 -2.38 -14.61
CA VAL A 88 1.00 -3.15 -14.80
C VAL A 88 1.88 -2.40 -15.79
N GLY A 89 3.19 -2.38 -15.54
CA GLY A 89 4.18 -1.66 -16.33
C GLY A 89 4.52 -0.29 -15.74
N PHE A 90 5.80 0.09 -15.82
CA PHE A 90 6.30 1.35 -15.25
C PHE A 90 5.76 2.56 -16.02
N GLU A 91 5.82 2.53 -17.34
CA GLU A 91 5.41 3.62 -18.23
C GLU A 91 3.93 3.96 -18.03
N LYS A 92 3.09 2.92 -17.96
CA LYS A 92 1.65 3.07 -17.71
C LYS A 92 1.37 3.66 -16.32
N LYS A 93 2.15 3.28 -15.30
CA LYS A 93 2.04 3.83 -13.94
C LYS A 93 2.42 5.31 -13.89
N ILE A 94 3.54 5.67 -14.52
CA ILE A 94 4.02 7.05 -14.63
C ILE A 94 2.99 7.89 -15.38
N GLN A 95 2.52 7.41 -16.53
CA GLN A 95 1.54 8.13 -17.34
C GLN A 95 0.26 8.41 -16.56
N ARG A 96 -0.27 7.43 -15.80
CA ARG A 96 -1.46 7.67 -14.97
C ARG A 96 -1.23 8.77 -13.93
N PHE A 97 -0.06 8.83 -13.30
CA PHE A 97 0.22 9.92 -12.38
C PHE A 97 0.30 11.27 -13.08
N ARG A 98 0.89 11.33 -14.29
CA ARG A 98 0.90 12.55 -15.11
C ARG A 98 -0.51 13.00 -15.49
N ASP A 99 -1.35 12.08 -15.98
CA ASP A 99 -2.73 12.35 -16.40
C ASP A 99 -3.59 12.94 -15.27
N PHE A 100 -3.25 12.63 -14.02
CA PHE A 100 -3.96 13.10 -12.82
C PHE A 100 -3.24 14.26 -12.11
N GLY A 101 -2.15 14.81 -12.67
CA GLY A 101 -1.39 15.89 -12.05
C GLY A 101 -0.71 15.49 -10.74
N LEU A 102 -0.37 14.21 -10.59
CA LEU A 102 0.27 13.62 -9.40
C LEU A 102 1.74 13.25 -9.64
N TRP A 103 2.28 13.52 -10.82
CA TRP A 103 3.69 13.29 -11.14
C TRP A 103 4.52 14.52 -10.78
N LEU A 104 4.94 14.58 -9.52
CA LEU A 104 5.63 15.75 -8.94
C LEU A 104 7.16 15.71 -9.11
N VAL A 105 7.71 14.61 -9.64
CA VAL A 105 9.16 14.41 -9.78
C VAL A 105 9.78 15.45 -10.70
N ASP A 106 9.08 15.81 -11.78
CA ASP A 106 9.60 16.76 -12.77
C ASP A 106 9.68 18.18 -12.17
N GLU A 107 8.80 18.54 -11.23
CA GLU A 107 8.71 19.86 -10.58
C GLU A 107 9.66 20.02 -9.39
N HIS A 108 9.88 18.94 -8.62
CA HIS A 108 10.68 18.97 -7.38
C HIS A 108 11.98 18.14 -7.49
N SER A 109 12.47 17.91 -8.71
CA SER A 109 13.68 17.10 -8.94
C SER A 109 14.91 17.63 -8.19
N ASP A 110 15.03 18.95 -8.05
CA ASP A 110 16.15 19.61 -7.35
C ASP A 110 16.04 19.52 -5.81
N GLU A 111 14.86 19.24 -5.26
CA GLU A 111 14.62 19.07 -3.81
C GLU A 111 14.82 17.61 -3.35
N SER A 112 14.92 16.68 -4.28
CA SER A 112 15.06 15.26 -4.00
C SER A 112 16.39 14.99 -3.25
N PRO A 113 16.37 14.35 -2.06
CA PRO A 113 17.60 13.90 -1.40
C PRO A 113 18.32 12.79 -2.18
N LEU A 114 17.69 12.27 -3.25
CA LEU A 114 18.27 11.28 -4.17
C LEU A 114 18.89 11.94 -5.42
N GLY A 115 18.80 13.27 -5.57
CA GLY A 115 19.27 14.02 -6.74
C GLY A 115 18.38 13.85 -7.99
N LYS A 116 18.88 14.29 -9.15
CA LYS A 116 18.27 14.01 -10.47
C LYS A 116 18.50 12.55 -10.83
N LEU A 117 17.45 11.75 -10.75
CA LEU A 117 17.39 10.38 -11.29
C LEU A 117 17.41 10.39 -12.82
#